data_AF-A0AAV5TLG9-F1
#
_entry.id   AF-A0AAV5TLG9-F1
#
_cell.length_a   1.000
_cell.length_b   1.000
_cell.length_c   1.000
_cell.angle_alpha   90.00
_cell.angle_beta   90.00
_cell.angle_gamma   90.00
#
_symmetry.space_group_name_H-M   'P 1'
#
loop_
_entity.id
_entity.type
_entity.pdbx_description
1 polymer ?
#
loop_
_entity_poly.entity_id
_entity_poly.type
_entity_poly.pdbx_seq_one_letter_code
_entity_poly.pdbx_strand_id
1 'polypeptide(L)'
;QKFLVDYVYYAQNSVTVLMTFDRFLAVCHTREFENWQRWVPLYALLMFSATFSLHFLLYFDKANVGSRFVYNSILDCYSLSTNSYQIHNKSILWQATVGTICLLVCAGLNVRTLIRLRRLYVANKRIEISFLAISLFTFLAQTANVIV
;
A
#
# COMPACT_ATOMS: atom_id res chain seq x y z
N GLN A 1 -19.47 4.70 0.89
CA GLN A 1 -18.43 5.71 0.61
C GLN A 1 -17.03 5.35 1.15
N LYS A 2 -16.88 4.48 2.16
CA LYS A 2 -15.55 4.10 2.71
C LYS A 2 -14.74 3.14 1.83
N PHE A 3 -15.38 2.23 1.08
CA PHE A 3 -14.68 1.22 0.27
C PHE A 3 -13.65 1.81 -0.70
N LEU A 4 -14.04 2.84 -1.46
CA LEU A 4 -13.16 3.47 -2.46
C LEU A 4 -11.99 4.21 -1.80
N VAL A 5 -12.24 4.90 -0.68
CA VAL A 5 -11.21 5.62 0.07
C VAL A 5 -10.15 4.66 0.59
N ASP A 6 -10.60 3.55 1.20
CA ASP A 6 -9.69 2.52 1.74
C ASP A 6 -8.91 1.83 0.62
N TYR A 7 -9.55 1.56 -0.53
CA TYR A 7 -8.86 1.00 -1.69
C TYR A 7 -7.79 1.94 -2.24
N VAL A 8 -8.12 3.24 -2.40
CA VAL A 8 -7.17 4.25 -2.87
C VAL A 8 -5.98 4.38 -1.92
N TYR A 9 -6.22 4.30 -0.60
CA TYR A 9 -5.14 4.28 0.40
C TYR A 9 -4.18 3.11 0.18
N TYR A 10 -4.68 1.89 0.01
CA TYR A 10 -3.83 0.72 -0.26
C TYR A 10 -3.11 0.83 -1.60
N ALA A 11 -3.80 1.29 -2.64
CA ALA A 11 -3.23 1.54 -3.96
C ALA A 11 -2.06 2.54 -3.91
N GLN A 12 -2.22 3.65 -3.18
CA GLN A 12 -1.15 4.64 -2.98
C GLN A 12 0.06 4.05 -2.26
N ASN A 13 -0.15 3.25 -1.22
CA ASN A 13 0.93 2.56 -0.52
C ASN A 13 1.67 1.58 -1.43
N SER A 14 0.95 0.79 -2.23
CA SER A 14 1.56 -0.11 -3.24
C SER A 14 2.38 0.63 -4.29
N VAL A 15 1.88 1.75 -4.80
CA VAL A 15 2.61 2.62 -5.74
C VAL A 15 3.89 3.13 -5.12
N THR A 16 3.84 3.54 -3.86
CA THR A 16 5.01 4.09 -3.19
C THR A 16 6.10 3.03 -3.03
N VAL A 17 5.73 1.80 -2.66
CA VAL A 17 6.66 0.66 -2.61
C VAL A 17 7.28 0.40 -3.99
N LEU A 18 6.46 0.39 -5.05
CA LEU A 18 6.92 0.16 -6.42
C LEU A 18 7.93 1.23 -6.85
N MET A 19 7.64 2.51 -6.60
CA MET A 19 8.56 3.61 -6.93
C MET A 19 9.84 3.56 -6.11
N THR A 20 9.78 3.20 -4.82
CA THR A 20 10.98 3.05 -3.99
C THR A 20 11.86 1.90 -4.48
N PHE A 21 11.24 0.78 -4.89
CA PHE A 21 11.97 -0.36 -5.43
C PHE A 21 12.59 -0.06 -6.80
N ASP A 22 11.86 0.62 -7.69
CA ASP A 22 12.37 1.06 -8.99
C ASP A 22 13.64 1.90 -8.87
N ARG A 23 13.62 2.89 -7.96
CA ARG A 23 14.80 3.72 -7.66
C ARG A 23 15.96 2.91 -7.09
N PHE A 24 15.67 1.95 -6.22
CA PHE A 24 16.70 1.07 -5.66
C PHE A 24 17.39 0.28 -6.77
N LEU A 25 16.64 -0.31 -7.70
CA LEU A 25 17.20 -1.06 -8.83
C LEU A 25 18.02 -0.17 -9.77
N ALA A 26 17.53 1.05 -10.06
CA ALA A 26 18.25 2.03 -10.88
C ALA A 26 19.61 2.40 -10.29
N VAL A 27 19.66 2.67 -8.97
CA VAL A 27 20.90 3.00 -8.26
C VAL A 27 21.85 1.82 -8.16
N CYS A 28 21.31 0.60 -7.97
CA CYS A 28 22.15 -0.59 -7.90
C CYS A 28 22.71 -1.02 -9.27
N HIS A 29 22.30 -0.39 -10.38
CA HIS A 29 22.75 -0.70 -11.75
C HIS A 29 22.74 -2.22 -12.01
N THR A 30 21.69 -2.88 -11.51
CA THR A 30 21.59 -4.33 -11.63
C THR A 30 21.24 -4.67 -13.07
N ARG A 31 21.78 -5.79 -13.57
CA ARG A 31 21.36 -6.38 -14.86
C ARG A 31 19.86 -6.68 -14.90
N GLU A 32 19.25 -6.78 -13.72
CA GLU A 32 17.81 -6.94 -13.52
C GLU A 32 17.01 -5.67 -13.79
N PHE A 33 17.62 -4.48 -13.88
CA PHE A 33 16.90 -3.23 -14.12
C PHE A 33 16.26 -3.17 -15.51
N GLU A 34 16.94 -3.67 -16.55
CA GLU A 34 16.38 -3.74 -17.92
C GLU A 34 15.16 -4.67 -17.97
N ASN A 35 15.27 -5.84 -17.31
CA ASN A 35 14.15 -6.77 -17.18
C ASN A 35 13.02 -6.15 -16.36
N TRP A 36 13.34 -5.48 -15.25
CA TRP A 36 12.37 -4.78 -14.42
C TRP A 36 11.58 -3.76 -15.24
N GLN A 37 12.24 -2.85 -15.97
CA GLN A 37 11.57 -1.83 -16.80
C GLN A 37 10.58 -2.43 -17.79
N ARG A 38 10.89 -3.58 -18.39
CA ARG A 38 10.00 -4.28 -19.32
C ARG A 38 8.75 -4.84 -18.63
N TRP A 39 8.88 -5.32 -17.39
CA TRP A 39 7.82 -6.02 -16.68
C TRP A 39 7.10 -5.17 -15.62
N VAL A 40 7.58 -3.97 -15.31
CA VAL A 40 6.95 -3.04 -14.35
C VAL A 40 5.46 -2.86 -14.58
N PRO A 41 4.96 -2.63 -15.82
CA PRO A 41 3.53 -2.46 -16.03
C PRO A 41 2.72 -3.69 -15.65
N LEU A 42 3.25 -4.89 -15.91
CA LEU A 42 2.60 -6.14 -15.53
C LEU A 42 2.62 -6.33 -14.01
N TYR A 43 3.75 -6.07 -13.34
CA TYR A 43 3.82 -6.14 -11.88
C TYR A 43 2.88 -5.14 -11.21
N ALA A 44 2.78 -3.93 -11.74
CA ALA A 44 1.83 -2.92 -11.26
C ALA A 44 0.39 -3.42 -11.41
N LEU A 45 0.02 -3.93 -12.60
CA LEU A 45 -1.31 -4.48 -12.85
C LEU A 45 -1.64 -5.63 -11.88
N LEU A 46 -0.71 -6.58 -11.71
CA LEU A 46 -0.87 -7.71 -10.80
C LEU A 46 -1.04 -7.22 -9.35
N MET A 47 -0.20 -6.29 -8.88
CA MET A 47 -0.34 -5.72 -7.54
C MET A 47 -1.69 -5.04 -7.34
N PHE A 48 -2.11 -4.15 -8.24
CA PHE A 48 -3.41 -3.48 -8.11
C PHE A 48 -4.57 -4.46 -8.15
N SER A 49 -4.52 -5.47 -9.03
CA SER A 49 -5.55 -6.51 -9.09
C SER A 49 -5.61 -7.34 -7.81
N ALA A 50 -4.47 -7.67 -7.21
CA ALA A 50 -4.38 -8.40 -5.96
C ALA A 50 -4.90 -7.54 -4.79
N THR A 51 -4.48 -6.29 -4.70
CA THR A 51 -4.95 -5.34 -3.68
C THR A 51 -6.46 -5.11 -3.77
N PHE A 52 -6.99 -4.95 -5.00
CA PHE A 52 -8.43 -4.84 -5.23
C PHE A 52 -9.17 -6.09 -4.80
N SER A 53 -8.69 -7.27 -5.22
CA SER A 53 -9.33 -8.55 -4.90
C SER A 53 -9.33 -8.83 -3.40
N LEU A 54 -8.20 -8.59 -2.73
CA LEU A 54 -8.07 -8.77 -1.28
C LEU A 54 -8.98 -7.79 -0.52
N HIS A 55 -9.03 -6.52 -0.93
CA HIS A 55 -9.92 -5.54 -0.32
C HIS A 55 -11.39 -5.86 -0.56
N PHE A 56 -11.75 -6.32 -1.75
CA PHE A 56 -13.09 -6.78 -2.09
C PHE A 56 -13.51 -7.96 -1.23
N LEU A 57 -12.66 -8.99 -1.10
CA LEU A 57 -12.93 -10.16 -0.26
C LEU A 57 -13.11 -9.78 1.21
N LEU A 58 -12.21 -8.96 1.75
CA LEU A 58 -12.29 -8.48 3.14
C LEU A 58 -13.53 -7.62 3.39
N TYR A 59 -13.97 -6.84 2.40
CA TYR A 59 -15.17 -6.02 2.51
C TYR A 59 -16.45 -6.84 2.37
N PHE A 60 -16.49 -7.78 1.43
CA PHE A 60 -17.64 -8.64 1.15
C PHE A 60 -17.96 -9.53 2.36
N ASP A 61 -16.93 -10.12 2.99
CA ASP A 61 -17.09 -10.90 4.22
C ASP A 61 -17.67 -10.02 5.33
N LYS A 62 -17.13 -8.82 5.56
CA LYS A 62 -17.61 -7.90 6.59
C LYS A 62 -19.04 -7.36 6.34
N ALA A 63 -19.42 -7.17 5.08
CA ALA A 63 -20.76 -6.67 4.73
C ALA A 63 -21.85 -7.75 4.91
N ASN A 64 -21.50 -9.02 4.75
CA ASN A 64 -22.46 -10.12 4.75
C ASN A 64 -22.51 -10.92 6.06
N VAL A 65 -21.44 -10.94 6.86
CA VAL A 65 -21.39 -11.72 8.13
C VAL A 65 -22.41 -11.24 9.18
N GLY A 66 -22.90 -10.00 9.08
CA GLY A 66 -23.87 -9.43 10.02
C GLY A 66 -25.30 -9.29 9.52
N SER A 67 -25.56 -9.61 8.25
CA SER A 67 -26.82 -9.30 7.57
C SER A 67 -27.66 -10.56 7.45
N ARG A 68 -28.72 -10.67 8.24
CA ARG A 68 -29.65 -11.81 8.20
C ARG A 68 -31.08 -11.34 8.01
N PHE A 69 -31.84 -12.08 7.21
CA PHE A 69 -33.28 -11.89 7.15
C PHE A 69 -33.91 -12.51 8.40
N VAL A 70 -34.57 -11.67 9.19
CA VAL A 70 -35.29 -12.09 10.40
C VAL A 70 -36.77 -11.99 10.09
N TYR A 71 -37.46 -13.12 10.17
CA TYR A 71 -38.91 -13.17 10.04
C TYR A 71 -39.58 -12.63 11.31
N ASN A 72 -40.49 -11.68 11.15
CA ASN A 72 -41.30 -11.13 12.22
C ASN A 72 -42.73 -11.69 12.10
N SER A 73 -43.10 -12.58 13.01
CA SER A 73 -44.41 -13.25 13.02
C SER A 73 -45.58 -12.34 13.37
N ILE A 74 -45.34 -11.17 13.97
CA ILE A 74 -46.41 -10.21 14.34
C ILE A 74 -46.84 -9.38 13.13
N LEU A 75 -45.88 -9.05 12.26
CA LEU A 75 -46.10 -8.20 11.09
C LEU A 75 -46.18 -9.00 9.78
N ASP A 76 -46.06 -10.33 9.87
CA ASP A 76 -45.98 -11.27 8.72
C ASP A 76 -45.01 -10.79 7.64
N CYS A 77 -43.82 -10.35 8.07
CA CYS A 77 -42.85 -9.74 7.17
C CYS A 77 -41.42 -10.12 7.53
N TYR A 78 -40.54 -10.09 6.52
CA TYR A 78 -39.10 -10.24 6.72
C TYR A 78 -38.46 -8.87 6.88
N SER A 79 -37.65 -8.72 7.92
CA SER A 79 -36.81 -7.54 8.12
C SER A 79 -35.34 -7.90 7.95
N LEU A 80 -34.58 -7.05 7.29
CA LEU A 80 -33.14 -7.19 7.21
C LEU A 80 -32.53 -6.69 8.53
N SER A 81 -32.01 -7.61 9.34
CA SER A 81 -31.25 -7.27 10.54
C SER A 81 -29.77 -7.18 10.16
N THR A 82 -29.24 -5.96 10.14
CA THR A 82 -27.81 -5.70 9.94
C THR A 82 -27.14 -5.44 11.29
N ASN A 83 -26.19 -6.28 11.69
CA ASN A 83 -25.34 -6.00 12.84
C ASN A 83 -24.38 -4.85 12.51
N SER A 84 -24.76 -3.61 12.85
CA SER A 84 -23.98 -2.40 12.58
C SER A 84 -22.77 -2.18 13.49
N TYR A 85 -22.49 -3.11 14.42
CA TYR A 85 -21.47 -2.93 15.45
C TYR A 85 -20.14 -3.61 15.08
N GLN A 86 -19.06 -2.81 15.07
CA GLN A 86 -17.62 -3.16 14.97
C GLN A 86 -16.88 -3.00 13.63
N ILE A 87 -17.51 -2.57 12.54
CA ILE A 87 -16.79 -2.44 11.26
C ILE A 87 -15.75 -1.30 11.30
N HIS A 88 -15.96 -0.25 12.12
CA HIS A 88 -15.11 0.96 12.07
C HIS A 88 -13.73 0.81 12.72
N ASN A 89 -13.63 0.22 13.92
CA ASN A 89 -12.37 0.15 14.67
C ASN A 89 -11.37 -0.85 14.05
N LYS A 90 -11.86 -1.94 13.45
CA LYS A 90 -11.00 -2.92 12.76
C LYS A 90 -10.41 -2.37 11.45
N SER A 91 -11.08 -1.41 10.81
CA SER A 91 -10.62 -0.80 9.55
C SER A 91 -9.38 0.06 9.75
N ILE A 92 -9.39 0.90 10.80
CA ILE A 92 -8.28 1.82 11.12
C ILE A 92 -7.03 1.05 11.51
N LEU A 93 -7.17 0.03 12.37
CA LEU A 93 -6.04 -0.81 12.78
C LEU A 93 -5.39 -1.51 11.58
N TRP A 94 -6.19 -1.99 10.62
CA TRP A 94 -5.68 -2.65 9.42
C TRP A 94 -4.95 -1.67 8.49
N GLN A 95 -5.49 -0.46 8.31
CA GLN A 95 -4.81 0.60 7.55
C GLN A 95 -3.47 0.96 8.17
N ALA A 96 -3.42 1.20 9.48
CA ALA A 96 -2.20 1.52 10.20
C ALA A 96 -1.16 0.39 10.09
N THR A 97 -1.59 -0.87 10.18
CA THR A 97 -0.70 -2.05 10.06
C THR A 97 -0.10 -2.12 8.66
N VAL A 98 -0.92 -2.03 7.61
CA VAL A 98 -0.45 -2.07 6.22
C VAL A 98 0.45 -0.88 5.90
N GLY A 99 0.07 0.32 6.34
CA GLY A 99 0.87 1.54 6.19
C GLY A 99 2.24 1.41 6.86
N THR A 100 2.29 0.86 8.07
CA THR A 100 3.54 0.63 8.80
C THR A 100 4.44 -0.39 8.11
N ILE A 101 3.89 -1.50 7.62
CA ILE A 101 4.66 -2.50 6.85
C ILE A 101 5.26 -1.86 5.60
N CYS A 102 4.45 -1.09 4.85
CA CYS A 102 4.92 -0.39 3.65
C CYS A 102 6.03 0.61 3.98
N LEU A 103 5.87 1.37 5.07
CA LEU A 103 6.86 2.32 5.55
C LEU A 103 8.18 1.62 5.92
N LEU A 104 8.13 0.48 6.62
CA LEU A 104 9.33 -0.29 6.99
C LEU A 104 10.07 -0.83 5.75
N VAL A 105 9.33 -1.39 4.79
CA VAL A 105 9.90 -1.88 3.52
C VAL A 105 10.59 -0.74 2.78
N CYS A 106 9.92 0.41 2.66
CA CYS A 106 10.46 1.56 1.94
C CYS A 106 11.61 2.22 2.68
N ALA A 107 11.56 2.32 4.01
CA ALA A 107 12.67 2.78 4.83
C ALA A 107 13.90 1.88 4.65
N GLY A 108 13.72 0.55 4.68
CA GLY A 108 14.79 -0.41 4.44
C GLY A 108 15.43 -0.27 3.05
N LEU A 109 14.60 -0.12 2.01
CA LEU A 109 15.09 0.12 0.65
C LEU A 109 15.82 1.46 0.53
N ASN A 110 15.27 2.54 1.08
CA ASN A 110 15.89 3.87 1.09
C ASN A 110 17.23 3.89 1.82
N VAL A 111 17.35 3.22 2.97
CA VAL A 111 18.63 3.09 3.70
C VAL A 111 19.66 2.34 2.85
N ARG A 112 19.28 1.24 2.21
CA ARG A 112 20.19 0.49 1.31
C ARG A 112 20.63 1.33 0.12
N THR A 113 19.71 2.07 -0.49
CA THR A 113 19.97 3.02 -1.58
C THR A 113 20.97 4.09 -1.12
N LEU A 114 20.77 4.67 0.08
CA LEU A 114 21.67 5.68 0.64
C LEU A 114 23.08 5.13 0.92
N ILE A 115 23.19 3.91 1.48
CA ILE A 115 24.49 3.26 1.72
C ILE A 115 25.23 3.05 0.40
N ARG A 116 24.54 2.56 -0.65
CA ARG A 116 25.12 2.38 -1.99
C ARG A 116 25.54 3.71 -2.59
N LEU A 117 24.69 4.73 -2.55
CA LEU A 117 25.01 6.08 -3.03
C LEU A 117 26.21 6.68 -2.30
N ARG A 118 26.30 6.56 -0.97
CA ARG A 118 27.48 7.04 -0.23
C ARG A 118 28.77 6.37 -0.69
N ARG A 119 28.76 5.05 -0.91
CA ARG A 119 29.93 4.34 -1.45
C ARG A 119 30.30 4.82 -2.84
N LEU A 120 29.31 4.99 -3.72
CA LEU A 120 29.53 5.49 -5.07
C LEU A 120 30.00 6.95 -5.07
N TYR A 121 29.56 7.79 -4.12
CA TYR A 121 29.93 9.20 -4.04
C TYR A 121 31.40 9.37 -3.66
N VAL A 122 31.87 8.54 -2.72
CA VAL A 122 33.29 8.47 -2.35
C VAL A 122 34.14 8.02 -3.53
N ALA A 123 33.63 7.13 -4.37
CA ALA A 123 34.34 6.64 -5.56
C ALA A 123 34.26 7.58 -6.78
N ASN A 124 33.15 8.29 -6.95
CA ASN A 124 32.85 9.16 -8.09
C ASN A 124 31.99 10.35 -7.62
N LYS A 125 32.56 11.56 -7.61
CA LYS A 125 31.96 12.80 -7.07
C LYS A 125 30.72 13.33 -7.84
N ARG A 126 30.24 12.64 -8.87
CA ARG A 126 29.06 13.06 -9.67
C ARG A 126 27.81 12.28 -9.26
N ILE A 127 27.42 12.39 -8.00
CA ILE A 127 26.13 11.83 -7.56
C ILE A 127 25.13 12.94 -7.36
N GLU A 128 23.98 12.75 -8.01
CA GLU A 128 22.90 13.70 -8.13
C GLU A 128 22.13 13.80 -6.81
N ILE A 129 22.23 14.98 -6.19
CA ILE A 129 21.45 15.44 -5.02
C ILE A 129 19.95 15.13 -5.18
N SER A 130 19.46 15.09 -6.42
CA SER A 130 18.11 14.69 -6.82
C SER A 130 17.66 13.37 -6.19
N PHE A 131 18.49 12.33 -6.18
CA PHE A 131 18.07 11.02 -5.63
C PHE A 131 17.86 11.05 -4.12
N LEU A 132 18.66 11.86 -3.41
CA LEU A 132 18.57 12.00 -1.96
C LEU A 132 17.33 12.81 -1.56
N ALA A 133 17.06 13.89 -2.28
CA ALA A 133 15.84 14.69 -2.10
C ALA A 133 14.59 13.84 -2.33
N ILE A 134 14.53 13.10 -3.44
CA ILE A 134 13.38 12.28 -3.77
C ILE A 134 13.18 11.16 -2.73
N SER A 135 14.25 10.51 -2.23
CA SER A 135 14.17 9.53 -1.13
C SER A 135 13.58 10.13 0.15
N LEU A 136 14.01 11.34 0.53
CA LEU A 136 13.51 12.06 1.71
C LEU A 136 12.02 12.42 1.56
N PHE A 137 11.62 12.93 0.40
CA PHE A 137 10.22 13.27 0.13
C PHE A 137 9.31 12.03 0.16
N THR A 138 9.75 10.88 -0.37
CA THR A 138 8.97 9.63 -0.22
C THR A 138 8.86 9.19 1.23
N PHE A 139 9.90 9.34 2.04
CA PHE A 139 9.85 9.01 3.47
C PHE A 139 8.89 9.93 4.23
N LEU A 140 8.93 11.23 3.97
CA LEU A 140 8.01 12.20 4.55
C LEU A 140 6.55 11.94 4.14
N ALA A 141 6.30 11.66 2.85
CA ALA A 141 4.98 11.32 2.34
C ALA A 141 4.41 10.05 3.00
N GLN A 142 5.25 9.02 3.22
CA GLN A 142 4.83 7.80 3.91
C GLN A 142 4.55 8.03 5.39
N THR A 143 5.36 8.85 6.05
CA THR A 143 5.16 9.17 7.46
C THR A 143 3.86 9.94 7.63
N ALA A 144 3.56 10.89 6.73
CA ALA A 144 2.27 11.59 6.70
C ALA A 144 1.09 10.64 6.45
N ASN A 145 1.21 9.68 5.54
CA ASN A 145 0.17 8.67 5.24
C ASN A 145 -0.10 7.68 6.38
N VAL A 146 0.77 7.56 7.38
CA VAL A 146 0.53 6.72 8.57
C VAL A 146 -0.12 7.53 9.70
N ILE A 147 0.12 8.85 9.72
CA ILE A 147 -0.43 9.77 10.73
C ILE A 147 -1.89 10.16 10.42
N VAL A 148 -2.25 10.22 9.13
CA VAL A 148 -3.61 10.49 8.63
C VAL A 148 -4.43 9.20 8.60
#